data_AF-A0A251V5I0-F1
#
_entry.id   AF-A0A251V5I0-F1
#
_cell.length_a   1.000
_cell.length_b   1.000
_cell.length_c   1.000
_cell.angle_alpha   90.00
_cell.angle_beta   90.00
_cell.angle_gamma   90.00
#
_symmetry.space_group_name_H-M   'P 1'
#
loop_
_entity.id
_entity.type
_entity.pdbx_description
1 polymer ?
#
loop_
_entity_poly.entity_id
_entity_poly.type
_entity_poly.pdbx_seq_one_letter_code
_entity_poly.pdbx_strand_id
1 'polypeptide(L)'
;MCVATRSYYGYQIYNSQGYTEMAWEGIVGATDATQRNKQQIIESEHLMKALLEQKDGLARRILTKVGLDNTSAMLQILIFGRTDL
;
A
#
# COMPACT_ATOMS: atom_id res chain seq x y z
N MET A 1 13.83 14.35 -20.62
CA MET A 1 14.39 12.99 -20.59
C MET A 1 15.72 13.04 -19.86
N CYS A 2 15.77 12.52 -18.64
CA CYS A 2 17.03 12.10 -18.02
C CYS A 2 16.70 10.96 -17.05
N VAL A 3 17.50 9.92 -17.14
CA VAL A 3 17.27 8.57 -16.65
C VAL A 3 17.87 8.46 -15.26
N ALA A 4 17.07 8.33 -14.21
CA ALA A 4 17.48 7.80 -12.91
C ALA A 4 16.24 7.63 -12.02
N THR A 5 15.85 6.38 -11.79
CA THR A 5 15.22 5.84 -10.55
C THR A 5 14.50 4.53 -10.87
N ARG A 6 15.17 3.60 -11.58
CA ARG A 6 14.89 2.17 -11.39
C ARG A 6 15.57 1.63 -10.11
N SER A 7 16.17 2.52 -9.30
CA SER A 7 17.06 2.19 -8.19
C SER A 7 17.21 3.32 -7.16
N TYR A 8 16.12 3.96 -6.73
CA TYR A 8 16.08 4.66 -5.44
C TYR A 8 14.99 3.93 -4.64
N TYR A 9 15.36 3.31 -3.52
CA TYR A 9 14.59 2.29 -2.76
C TYR A 9 14.61 0.87 -3.37
N GLY A 10 15.76 0.22 -3.25
CA GLY A 10 15.85 -1.24 -3.37
C GLY A 10 15.25 -1.95 -2.15
N TYR A 11 13.92 -1.91 -1.99
CA TYR A 11 13.23 -2.94 -1.20
C TYR A 11 12.97 -4.10 -2.14
N GLN A 12 13.99 -4.96 -2.29
CA GLN A 12 13.85 -6.11 -3.15
C GLN A 12 13.20 -7.23 -2.35
N ILE A 13 11.88 -7.21 -2.35
CA ILE A 13 11.08 -8.31 -1.83
C ILE A 13 11.18 -9.38 -2.90
N TYR A 14 12.17 -10.26 -2.75
CA TYR A 14 12.55 -11.24 -3.77
C TYR A 14 11.87 -12.59 -3.61
N ASN A 15 11.01 -12.72 -2.61
CA ASN A 15 10.45 -14.00 -2.27
C ASN A 15 8.94 -13.92 -2.03
N SER A 16 8.18 -14.35 -3.03
CA SER A 16 6.74 -14.60 -2.89
C SER A 16 6.44 -15.93 -2.20
N GLN A 17 7.45 -16.79 -1.96
CA GLN A 17 7.24 -18.08 -1.28
C GLN A 17 6.65 -17.84 0.11
N GLY A 18 5.55 -18.51 0.41
CA GLY A 18 4.84 -18.39 1.68
C GLY A 18 3.69 -17.37 1.68
N TYR A 19 3.48 -16.63 0.59
CA TYR A 19 2.33 -15.73 0.44
C TYR A 19 1.36 -16.24 -0.62
N THR A 20 0.08 -15.88 -0.45
CA THR A 20 -0.88 -15.95 -1.56
C THR A 20 -0.55 -14.88 -2.59
N GLU A 21 -0.98 -15.09 -3.83
CA GLU A 21 -0.78 -14.11 -4.91
C GLU A 21 -1.33 -12.73 -4.54
N MET A 22 -2.56 -12.67 -4.01
CA MET A 22 -3.15 -11.41 -3.54
C MET A 22 -2.39 -10.77 -2.36
N ALA A 23 -1.85 -11.58 -1.44
CA ALA A 23 -1.04 -11.03 -0.34
C ALA A 23 0.27 -10.43 -0.88
N TRP A 24 0.89 -11.10 -1.84
CA TRP A 24 2.09 -10.63 -2.51
C TRP A 24 1.87 -9.33 -3.28
N GLU A 25 0.78 -9.25 -4.05
CA GLU A 25 0.36 -8.03 -4.74
C GLU A 25 0.18 -6.85 -3.77
N GLY A 26 -0.31 -7.11 -2.56
CA GLY A 26 -0.50 -6.07 -1.54
C GLY A 26 0.81 -5.53 -1.00
N ILE A 27 1.78 -6.43 -0.78
CA ILE A 27 3.14 -6.07 -0.36
C ILE A 27 3.86 -5.24 -1.43
N VAL A 28 3.77 -5.65 -2.70
CA VAL A 28 4.32 -4.88 -3.82
C VAL A 28 3.62 -3.52 -3.94
N GLY A 29 2.29 -3.50 -3.86
CA GLY A 29 1.50 -2.27 -3.91
C GLY A 29 1.80 -1.28 -2.78
N ALA A 30 2.22 -1.74 -1.60
CA ALA A 30 2.64 -0.87 -0.50
C ALA A 30 3.89 -0.07 -0.87
N THR A 31 4.81 -0.69 -1.60
CA THR A 31 6.03 -0.02 -2.10
C THR A 31 5.68 1.06 -3.14
N ASP A 32 4.72 0.78 -4.01
CA ASP A 32 4.20 1.77 -4.96
C ASP A 32 3.49 2.93 -4.24
N ALA A 33 2.69 2.63 -3.22
CA ALA A 33 1.99 3.64 -2.41
C ALA A 33 2.98 4.59 -1.72
N THR A 34 4.06 4.05 -1.17
CA THR A 34 5.14 4.81 -0.51
C THR A 34 5.80 5.79 -1.47
N GLN A 35 6.16 5.32 -2.68
CA GLN A 35 6.74 6.16 -3.72
C GLN A 35 5.79 7.26 -4.20
N ARG A 36 4.50 6.95 -4.38
CA ARG A 36 3.48 7.94 -4.76
C ARG A 36 3.30 9.03 -3.70
N ASN A 37 3.49 8.69 -2.42
CA ASN A 37 3.41 9.62 -1.32
C ASN A 37 4.74 10.38 -1.05
N LYS A 38 5.82 10.08 -1.79
CA LYS A 38 7.18 10.64 -1.61
C LYS A 38 7.78 10.34 -0.22
N GLN A 39 7.34 9.27 0.43
CA GLN A 39 7.89 8.81 1.69
C GLN A 39 9.05 7.84 1.43
N GLN A 40 10.00 7.77 2.36
CA GLN A 40 11.19 6.92 2.23
C GLN A 40 11.06 5.57 2.95
N ILE A 41 10.07 5.46 3.84
CA ILE A 41 9.85 4.30 4.72
C ILE A 41 8.48 3.73 4.43
N ILE A 42 8.41 2.40 4.25
CA ILE A 42 7.14 1.70 4.11
C ILE A 42 6.52 1.52 5.49
N GLU A 43 5.50 2.31 5.77
CA GLU A 43 4.69 2.20 6.99
C GLU A 43 3.38 1.42 6.77
N SER A 44 2.71 1.03 7.85
CA SER A 44 1.48 0.21 7.81
C SER A 44 0.35 0.86 7.01
N GLU A 45 0.31 2.19 6.94
CA GLU A 45 -0.65 2.95 6.15
C GLU A 45 -0.53 2.71 4.64
N HIS A 46 0.69 2.52 4.13
CA HIS A 46 0.95 2.19 2.73
C HIS A 46 0.43 0.80 2.39
N LEU A 47 0.67 -0.15 3.29
CA LEU A 47 0.16 -1.51 3.16
C LEU A 47 -1.37 -1.51 3.20
N MET A 48 -1.97 -0.78 4.13
CA MET A 48 -3.42 -0.68 4.23
C MET A 48 -4.01 -0.05 2.95
N LYS A 49 -3.40 1.03 2.43
CA LYS A 49 -3.81 1.63 1.16
C LYS A 49 -3.77 0.63 0.02
N ALA A 50 -2.66 -0.10 -0.14
CA ALA A 50 -2.51 -1.11 -1.18
C ALA A 50 -3.58 -2.20 -1.08
N LEU A 51 -3.85 -2.72 0.13
CA LEU A 51 -4.87 -3.74 0.36
C LEU A 51 -6.30 -3.24 0.08
N LEU A 52 -6.58 -1.94 0.25
CA LEU A 52 -7.89 -1.34 -0.04
C LEU A 52 -8.07 -0.99 -1.53
N GLU A 53 -6.97 -0.68 -2.23
CA GLU A 53 -6.94 -0.45 -3.67
C GLU A 53 -7.01 -1.75 -4.49
N GLN A 54 -6.68 -2.90 -3.88
CA GLN A 54 -6.87 -4.21 -4.50
C GLN A 54 -8.32 -4.45 -4.93
N LYS A 55 -8.49 -4.73 -6.23
CA LYS A 55 -9.79 -5.09 -6.79
C LYS A 55 -10.22 -6.45 -6.21
N ASP A 56 -11.46 -6.52 -5.75
CA ASP A 56 -12.04 -7.73 -5.15
C ASP A 56 -11.26 -8.29 -3.94
N GLY A 57 -10.41 -7.44 -3.33
CA GLY A 57 -9.54 -7.78 -2.21
C GLY A 57 -10.31 -8.06 -0.91
N LEU A 58 -9.68 -8.87 -0.04
CA LEU A 58 -10.29 -9.29 1.22
C LEU A 58 -10.49 -8.11 2.19
N ALA A 59 -9.55 -7.15 2.23
CA ALA A 59 -9.61 -6.01 3.14
C ALA A 59 -10.88 -5.17 2.95
N ARG A 60 -11.22 -4.86 1.69
CA ARG A 60 -12.46 -4.16 1.32
C ARG A 60 -13.71 -4.89 1.82
N ARG A 61 -13.75 -6.21 1.63
CA ARG A 61 -14.86 -7.07 2.06
C ARG A 61 -14.99 -7.12 3.58
N ILE A 62 -13.87 -7.16 4.30
CA ILE A 62 -13.86 -7.13 5.76
C ILE A 62 -14.39 -5.79 6.28
N LEU A 63 -13.89 -4.66 5.76
CA LEU A 63 -14.36 -3.33 6.17
C LEU A 63 -15.86 -3.16 5.92
N THR A 64 -16.35 -3.56 4.75
CA THR A 64 -17.77 -3.53 4.44
C THR A 64 -18.60 -4.41 5.39
N LYS A 65 -18.10 -5.58 5.79
CA LYS A 65 -18.79 -6.46 6.75
C LYS A 65 -18.89 -5.87 8.15
N VAL A 66 -17.92 -5.06 8.57
CA VAL A 66 -17.94 -4.38 9.88
C VAL A 66 -18.63 -3.01 9.84
N GLY A 67 -19.26 -2.66 8.71
CA GLY A 67 -19.99 -1.40 8.55
C GLY A 67 -19.12 -0.17 8.28
N LEU A 68 -17.84 -0.37 7.92
CA LEU A 68 -16.95 0.72 7.55
C LEU A 68 -16.98 0.97 6.04
N ASP A 69 -17.09 2.24 5.66
CA ASP A 69 -16.94 2.68 4.27
C ASP A 69 -15.46 2.71 3.89
N ASN A 70 -15.15 2.18 2.71
CA ASN A 70 -13.80 2.15 2.18
C ASN A 70 -13.30 3.57 1.85
N THR A 71 -14.21 4.49 1.54
CA THR A 71 -13.87 5.89 1.24
C THR A 71 -13.37 6.61 2.49
N SER A 72 -14.03 6.43 3.63
CA SER A 72 -13.62 7.05 4.89
C SER A 72 -12.31 6.46 5.42
N ALA A 73 -12.13 5.13 5.33
CA ALA A 73 -10.88 4.48 5.68
C ALA A 73 -9.70 4.98 4.81
N MET A 74 -9.91 5.11 3.50
CA MET A 74 -8.88 5.64 2.59
C MET A 74 -8.57 7.11 2.87
N LEU A 75 -9.57 7.95 3.17
CA LEU A 75 -9.36 9.35 3.54
C LEU A 75 -8.53 9.49 4.82
N GLN A 76 -8.77 8.66 5.83
CA GLN A 76 -8.01 8.71 7.08
C GLN A 76 -6.55 8.30 6.90
N ILE A 77 -6.28 7.28 6.07
CA ILE A 77 -4.93 6.87 5.67
C ILE A 77 -4.20 8.02 4.96
N LEU A 78 -4.89 8.75 4.06
CA LEU A 78 -4.32 9.91 3.36
C LEU A 78 -4.09 11.14 4.25
N ILE A 79 -4.73 11.21 5.42
CA ILE A 79 -4.49 12.28 6.39
C ILE A 79 -3.27 11.94 7.25
N PHE A 80 -3.11 10.68 7.65
CA PHE A 80 -2.00 10.26 8.51
C PHE A 80 -0.63 10.40 7.82
N GLY A 81 -0.52 9.98 6.56
CA GLY A 81 0.72 10.10 5.76
C GLY A 81 1.07 11.51 5.26
N ARG A 82 0.44 12.56 5.81
CA ARG A 82 0.85 13.97 5.64
C ARG A 82 1.37 14.60 6.93
N THR A 83 1.26 13.89 8.05
CA THR A 83 1.57 14.42 9.40
C THR A 83 2.96 14.06 9.91
N ASP A 84 3.78 13.46 9.06
CA ASP A 84 5.18 13.10 9.27
C ASP A 84 6.18 14.24 8.96
N LEU A 85 5.76 15.51 9.14
CA LEU A 85 6.64 16.69 9.17
C LEU A 85 7.12 17.02 10.59
#